data_AF-A0A328RUQ7-F1
#
_entry.id   AF-A0A328RUQ7-F1
#
_cell.length_a   1.000
_cell.length_b   1.000
_cell.length_c   1.000
_cell.angle_alpha   90.00
_cell.angle_beta   90.00
_cell.angle_gamma   90.00
#
_symmetry.space_group_name_H-M   'P 1'
#
loop_
_entity.id
_entity.type
_entity.pdbx_description
1 polymer ?
#
loop_
_entity_poly.entity_id
_entity_poly.type
_entity_poly.pdbx_seq_one_letter_code
_entity_poly.pdbx_strand_id
1 'polypeptide(L)'
;MKINDLIEVKYISRPNRFTIEFKDSDNKLDIAHLHDPGRLKELLIENTPLLIKYMPTYKKTNRKTKYNVIAIKDKEDWILLNSNYHNKIVEELIDNHEIPGLEKYHVEKPEYTYRNSRLDFLLTDEYENKMYLEVKGCTLQINKLAKFPDAPTKRGTKHLNELINIRKNHGNSAVVILILHNKAETFMPNYDTDPEFSNTLKKAYENNVEIYPFHMITKTENDSLIIEADKKLPLILK
;
A
#
# COMPACT_ATOMS: atom_id res chain seq x y z
N MET A 1 5.37 6.81 -10.75
CA MET A 1 6.66 6.44 -10.11
C MET A 1 7.42 5.39 -10.92
N LYS A 2 8.77 5.45 -10.97
CA LYS A 2 9.64 4.38 -11.52
C LYS A 2 10.69 3.95 -10.50
N ILE A 3 10.81 2.64 -10.26
CA ILE A 3 11.80 2.03 -9.35
C ILE A 3 12.82 1.27 -10.21
N ASN A 4 14.07 1.74 -10.26
CA ASN A 4 15.13 1.17 -11.10
C ASN A 4 15.99 0.14 -10.37
N ASP A 5 16.97 -0.43 -11.07
CA ASP A 5 18.02 -1.34 -10.56
C ASP A 5 17.44 -2.53 -9.79
N LEU A 6 16.40 -3.13 -10.36
CA LEU A 6 15.74 -4.31 -9.80
C LEU A 6 16.42 -5.57 -10.32
N ILE A 7 16.54 -6.54 -9.44
CA ILE A 7 17.11 -7.85 -9.74
C ILE A 7 15.97 -8.86 -9.60
N GLU A 8 15.75 -9.66 -10.63
CA GLU A 8 14.80 -10.77 -10.56
C GLU A 8 15.44 -11.98 -9.87
N VAL A 9 14.74 -12.53 -8.88
CA VAL A 9 15.15 -13.71 -8.10
C VAL A 9 13.95 -14.60 -7.83
N LYS A 10 14.17 -15.83 -7.34
CA LYS A 10 13.08 -16.76 -7.00
C LYS A 10 12.82 -16.78 -5.51
N TYR A 11 11.58 -16.55 -5.09
CA TYR A 11 11.15 -16.73 -3.69
C TYR A 11 11.35 -18.19 -3.25
N ILE A 12 11.83 -18.39 -2.01
CA ILE A 12 11.97 -19.73 -1.42
C ILE A 12 11.12 -19.86 -0.16
N SER A 13 11.33 -18.98 0.82
CA SER A 13 10.65 -19.08 2.10
C SER A 13 10.53 -17.72 2.78
N ARG A 14 9.64 -17.63 3.76
CA ARG A 14 9.49 -16.47 4.65
C ARG A 14 9.74 -16.88 6.09
N PRO A 15 11.00 -16.89 6.57
CA PRO A 15 11.33 -17.37 7.91
C PRO A 15 10.67 -16.57 9.03
N ASN A 16 10.39 -15.28 8.79
CA ASN A 16 9.65 -14.42 9.70
C ASN A 16 8.94 -13.30 8.92
N ARG A 17 8.16 -12.49 9.63
CA ARG A 17 7.34 -11.42 9.04
C ARG A 17 8.12 -10.47 8.12
N PHE A 18 9.39 -10.22 8.38
CA PHE A 18 10.17 -9.18 7.69
C PHE A 18 11.37 -9.72 6.90
N THR A 19 11.50 -11.04 6.76
CA THR A 19 12.61 -11.66 6.05
C THR A 19 12.10 -12.68 5.04
N ILE A 20 12.62 -12.59 3.83
CA ILE A 20 12.38 -13.54 2.74
C ILE A 20 13.72 -14.16 2.34
N GLU A 21 13.72 -15.47 2.14
CA GLU A 21 14.81 -16.19 1.48
C GLU A 21 14.51 -16.29 -0.01
N PHE A 22 15.54 -16.10 -0.83
CA PHE A 22 15.44 -16.20 -2.28
C PHE A 22 16.65 -16.95 -2.87
N LYS A 23 16.50 -17.44 -4.10
CA LYS A 23 17.61 -17.89 -4.95
C LYS A 23 17.87 -16.91 -6.08
N ASP A 24 19.13 -16.53 -6.26
CA ASP A 24 19.57 -15.75 -7.42
C ASP A 24 19.70 -16.60 -8.70
N SER A 25 20.19 -16.00 -9.79
CA SER A 25 20.41 -16.66 -11.07
C SER A 25 21.40 -17.83 -11.01
N ASP A 26 22.32 -17.81 -10.03
CA ASP A 26 23.32 -18.85 -9.81
C ASP A 26 22.85 -19.92 -8.81
N ASN A 27 21.55 -19.91 -8.46
CA ASN A 27 20.91 -20.77 -7.46
C ASN A 27 21.46 -20.59 -6.03
N LYS A 28 22.15 -19.48 -5.74
CA LYS A 28 22.65 -19.20 -4.40
C LYS A 28 21.56 -18.59 -3.53
N LEU A 29 21.47 -19.08 -2.29
CA LEU A 29 20.56 -18.56 -1.29
C LEU A 29 21.10 -17.28 -0.65
N ASP A 30 20.27 -16.25 -0.57
CA ASP A 30 20.49 -15.05 0.26
C ASP A 30 19.12 -14.56 0.80
N ILE A 31 19.13 -13.48 1.58
CA ILE A 31 17.94 -12.93 2.24
C ILE A 31 17.67 -11.48 1.86
N ALA A 32 16.38 -11.15 1.76
CA ALA A 32 15.87 -9.81 1.54
C ALA A 32 14.90 -9.40 2.66
N HIS A 33 14.86 -8.10 2.95
CA HIS A 33 13.90 -7.56 3.90
C HIS A 33 12.56 -7.30 3.21
N LEU A 34 11.47 -7.76 3.83
CA LEU A 34 10.11 -7.54 3.35
C LEU A 34 9.46 -6.42 4.17
N HIS A 35 9.18 -5.30 3.51
CA HIS A 35 8.43 -4.17 4.09
C HIS A 35 6.92 -4.39 3.92
N ASP A 36 6.43 -5.54 4.36
CA ASP A 36 5.00 -5.85 4.35
C ASP A 36 4.63 -6.68 5.60
N PRO A 37 3.80 -6.12 6.51
CA PRO A 37 3.32 -6.82 7.68
C PRO A 37 2.23 -7.87 7.38
N GLY A 38 1.65 -7.88 6.18
CA GLY A 38 0.61 -8.78 5.70
C GLY A 38 1.04 -10.24 5.64
N ARG A 39 0.07 -11.12 5.43
CA ARG A 39 0.27 -12.57 5.35
C ARG A 39 0.75 -12.98 3.95
N LEU A 40 0.24 -12.35 2.90
CA LEU A 40 0.64 -12.58 1.50
C LEU A 40 0.64 -14.06 1.08
N LYS A 41 -0.29 -14.87 1.62
CA LYS A 41 -0.26 -16.34 1.46
C LYS A 41 -0.48 -16.76 0.00
N GLU A 42 -1.31 -16.00 -0.68
CA GLU A 42 -1.66 -16.18 -2.08
C GLU A 42 -0.54 -15.75 -3.04
N LEU A 43 0.44 -14.96 -2.56
CA LEU A 43 1.55 -14.47 -3.37
C LEU A 43 2.85 -15.24 -3.10
N LEU A 44 3.13 -15.54 -1.83
CA LEU A 44 4.37 -16.17 -1.36
C LEU A 44 4.37 -17.69 -1.57
N ILE A 45 4.27 -18.10 -2.83
CA ILE A 45 4.34 -19.49 -3.30
C ILE A 45 5.78 -19.77 -3.74
N GLU A 46 6.34 -20.91 -3.33
CA GLU A 46 7.73 -21.28 -3.64
C GLU A 46 8.03 -21.17 -5.14
N ASN A 47 9.20 -20.63 -5.47
CA ASN A 47 9.69 -20.32 -6.82
C ASN A 47 8.97 -19.20 -7.56
N THR A 48 8.00 -18.51 -6.94
CA THR A 48 7.43 -17.28 -7.53
C THR A 48 8.52 -16.22 -7.73
N PRO A 49 8.60 -15.59 -8.92
CA PRO A 49 9.55 -14.51 -9.17
C PRO A 49 9.34 -13.30 -8.24
N LEU A 50 10.44 -12.75 -7.77
CA LEU A 50 10.53 -11.54 -6.97
C LEU A 50 11.41 -10.51 -7.67
N LEU A 51 11.04 -9.24 -7.55
CA LEU A 51 11.95 -8.13 -7.79
C LEU A 51 12.53 -7.69 -6.45
N ILE A 52 13.86 -7.69 -6.34
CA ILE A 52 14.59 -7.17 -5.19
C ILE A 52 15.47 -5.98 -5.60
N LYS A 53 15.77 -5.10 -4.65
CA LYS A 53 16.72 -3.99 -4.86
C LYS A 53 17.87 -4.07 -3.88
N TYR A 54 19.10 -3.95 -4.37
CA TYR A 54 20.30 -3.89 -3.54
C TYR A 54 20.38 -2.57 -2.78
N MET A 55 20.67 -2.64 -1.48
CA MET A 55 20.74 -1.50 -0.58
C MET A 55 22.21 -1.22 -0.22
N PRO A 56 22.92 -0.32 -0.93
CA PRO A 56 24.36 -0.09 -0.71
C PRO A 56 24.68 0.42 0.71
N THR A 57 23.70 1.02 1.39
CA THR A 57 23.83 1.52 2.76
C THR A 57 23.84 0.43 3.83
N TYR A 58 23.57 -0.84 3.49
CA TYR A 58 23.38 -1.91 4.48
C TYR A 58 24.51 -2.02 5.51
N LYS A 59 25.78 -1.89 5.05
CA LYS A 59 26.97 -1.90 5.90
C LYS A 59 27.02 -0.72 6.87
N LYS A 60 26.59 0.47 6.43
CA LYS A 60 26.58 1.70 7.25
C LYS A 60 25.46 1.70 8.29
N THR A 61 24.34 1.07 7.97
CA THR A 61 23.13 1.03 8.82
C THR A 61 23.04 -0.21 9.71
N ASN A 62 24.09 -1.04 9.76
CA ASN A 62 24.11 -2.33 10.47
C ASN A 62 22.91 -3.24 10.13
N ARG A 63 22.43 -3.18 8.88
CA ARG A 63 21.30 -3.99 8.42
C ARG A 63 21.76 -5.42 8.20
N LYS A 64 20.94 -6.37 8.65
CA LYS A 64 21.19 -7.81 8.41
C LYS A 64 21.07 -8.20 6.93
N THR A 65 20.16 -7.56 6.19
CA THR A 65 19.92 -7.88 4.78
C THR A 65 20.55 -6.85 3.85
N LYS A 66 21.09 -7.33 2.73
CA LYS A 66 21.63 -6.49 1.65
C LYS A 66 20.56 -5.99 0.69
N TYR A 67 19.42 -6.66 0.67
CA TYR A 67 18.35 -6.43 -0.29
C TYR A 67 17.03 -6.09 0.41
N ASN A 68 16.19 -5.35 -0.31
CA ASN A 68 14.77 -5.21 -0.01
C ASN A 68 13.96 -5.93 -1.09
N VAL A 69 12.91 -6.62 -0.68
CA VAL A 69 11.86 -7.05 -1.61
C VAL A 69 11.13 -5.80 -2.09
N ILE A 70 10.88 -5.73 -3.40
CA ILE A 70 10.15 -4.64 -4.05
C ILE A 70 8.79 -5.13 -4.51
N ALA A 71 8.77 -6.17 -5.34
CA ALA A 71 7.55 -6.71 -5.90
C ALA A 71 7.61 -8.23 -6.03
N ILE A 72 6.44 -8.84 -6.20
CA ILE A 72 6.28 -10.27 -6.46
C ILE A 72 5.41 -10.46 -7.70
N LYS A 73 5.70 -11.51 -8.47
CA LYS A 73 4.89 -11.85 -9.63
C LYS A 73 3.61 -12.56 -9.19
N ASP A 74 2.48 -12.15 -9.75
CA ASP A 74 1.24 -12.94 -9.74
C ASP A 74 0.70 -13.02 -11.16
N LYS A 75 0.81 -14.22 -11.76
CA LYS A 75 0.51 -14.45 -13.18
C LYS A 75 1.33 -13.50 -14.06
N GLU A 76 0.68 -12.54 -14.72
CA GLU A 76 1.30 -11.57 -15.62
C GLU A 76 1.68 -10.26 -14.91
N ASP A 77 1.18 -10.05 -13.70
CA ASP A 77 1.27 -8.76 -13.01
C ASP A 77 2.38 -8.77 -11.96
N TRP A 78 2.97 -7.60 -11.71
CA TRP A 78 3.96 -7.42 -10.64
C TRP A 78 3.33 -6.63 -9.50
N ILE A 79 3.11 -7.27 -8.36
CA ILE A 79 2.47 -6.64 -7.21
C ILE A 79 3.55 -5.99 -6.36
N LEU A 80 3.47 -4.67 -6.19
CA LEU A 80 4.33 -3.95 -5.26
C LEU A 80 4.05 -4.43 -3.83
N LEU A 81 5.06 -5.00 -3.18
CA LEU A 81 4.97 -5.45 -1.78
C LEU A 81 5.59 -4.45 -0.80
N ASN A 82 6.48 -3.57 -1.27
CA ASN A 82 7.23 -2.71 -0.38
C ASN A 82 6.42 -1.48 0.02
N SER A 83 5.81 -1.53 1.21
CA SER A 83 4.89 -0.49 1.65
C SER A 83 5.51 0.88 1.87
N ASN A 84 6.84 0.99 1.93
CA ASN A 84 7.52 2.29 2.06
C ASN A 84 7.34 3.18 0.82
N TYR A 85 6.96 2.60 -0.32
CA TYR A 85 6.66 3.39 -1.52
C TYR A 85 5.23 3.95 -1.51
N HIS A 86 4.32 3.45 -0.66
CA HIS A 86 2.91 3.81 -0.72
C HIS A 86 2.69 5.31 -0.46
N ASN A 87 3.26 5.86 0.61
CA ASN A 87 3.12 7.27 0.93
C ASN A 87 3.71 8.12 -0.19
N LYS A 88 4.92 7.77 -0.68
CA LYS A 88 5.54 8.50 -1.79
C LYS A 88 4.71 8.45 -3.08
N ILE A 89 4.08 7.31 -3.40
CA ILE A 89 3.16 7.20 -4.53
C ILE A 89 1.98 8.14 -4.35
N VAL A 90 1.33 8.13 -3.17
CA VAL A 90 0.16 8.99 -2.91
C VAL A 90 0.53 10.47 -2.92
N GLU A 91 1.69 10.85 -2.38
CA GLU A 91 2.23 12.21 -2.44
C GLU A 91 2.40 12.66 -3.90
N GLU A 92 3.10 11.87 -4.75
CA GLU A 92 3.26 12.17 -6.18
C GLU A 92 1.89 12.32 -6.89
N LEU A 93 0.92 11.46 -6.57
CA LEU A 93 -0.42 11.51 -7.18
C LEU A 93 -1.23 12.74 -6.74
N ILE A 94 -1.10 13.18 -5.48
CA ILE A 94 -1.77 14.37 -4.96
C ILE A 94 -1.18 15.62 -5.61
N ASP A 95 0.15 15.73 -5.63
CA ASP A 95 0.85 16.88 -6.20
C ASP A 95 0.61 17.02 -7.72
N ASN A 96 0.39 15.90 -8.42
CA ASN A 96 0.04 15.88 -9.84
C ASN A 96 -1.47 15.95 -10.11
N HIS A 97 -2.32 16.05 -9.07
CA HIS A 97 -3.78 16.08 -9.18
C HIS A 97 -4.39 14.84 -9.88
N GLU A 98 -3.79 13.66 -9.69
CA GLU A 98 -4.17 12.42 -10.37
C GLU A 98 -5.22 11.60 -9.62
N ILE A 99 -5.56 11.95 -8.37
CA ILE A 99 -6.61 11.27 -7.58
C ILE A 99 -7.93 12.07 -7.70
N PRO A 100 -8.95 11.54 -8.40
CA PRO A 100 -10.22 12.24 -8.54
C PRO A 100 -10.90 12.45 -7.18
N GLY A 101 -11.27 13.69 -6.87
CA GLY A 101 -11.79 14.14 -5.58
C GLY A 101 -10.76 14.83 -4.68
N LEU A 102 -9.46 14.73 -5.00
CA LEU A 102 -8.37 15.38 -4.25
C LEU A 102 -7.63 16.46 -5.05
N GLU A 103 -8.12 16.82 -6.24
CA GLU A 103 -7.42 17.70 -7.19
C GLU A 103 -7.14 19.10 -6.63
N LYS A 104 -7.97 19.58 -5.70
CA LYS A 104 -7.78 20.90 -5.07
C LYS A 104 -6.80 20.90 -3.89
N TYR A 105 -6.38 19.73 -3.42
CA TYR A 105 -5.52 19.59 -2.25
C TYR A 105 -4.06 19.43 -2.67
N HIS A 106 -3.14 19.90 -1.81
CA HIS A 106 -1.70 19.64 -1.88
C HIS A 106 -1.19 19.15 -0.52
N VAL A 107 -0.01 18.52 -0.49
CA VAL A 107 0.57 18.01 0.76
C VAL A 107 1.12 19.18 1.60
N GLU A 108 0.45 19.50 2.72
CA GLU A 108 0.98 20.44 3.73
C GLU A 108 2.10 19.78 4.52
N LYS A 109 1.84 18.55 4.98
CA LYS A 109 2.78 17.83 5.85
C LYS A 109 2.58 16.31 5.80
N PRO A 110 3.62 15.54 5.46
CA PRO A 110 3.61 14.09 5.66
C PRO A 110 3.77 13.73 7.15
N GLU A 111 3.36 12.52 7.50
CA GLU A 111 3.58 11.91 8.81
C GLU A 111 3.04 12.79 9.96
N TYR A 112 1.83 13.31 9.78
CA TYR A 112 1.21 14.29 10.66
C TYR A 112 0.63 13.66 11.94
N THR A 113 1.08 14.14 13.10
CA THR A 113 0.51 13.74 14.39
C THR A 113 -0.76 14.53 14.68
N TYR A 114 -1.90 13.85 14.71
CA TYR A 114 -3.17 14.36 15.22
C TYR A 114 -3.51 13.66 16.53
N ARG A 115 -3.46 14.40 17.65
CA ARG A 115 -3.64 13.86 19.01
C ARG A 115 -2.70 12.67 19.27
N ASN A 116 -3.26 11.47 19.45
CA ASN A 116 -2.53 10.24 19.78
C ASN A 116 -2.34 9.30 18.58
N SER A 117 -2.56 9.81 17.38
CA SER A 117 -2.50 9.07 16.11
C SER A 117 -1.57 9.81 15.15
N ARG A 118 -0.76 9.06 14.42
CA ARG A 118 0.11 9.58 13.36
C ARG A 118 -0.50 9.14 12.04
N LEU A 119 -1.04 10.11 11.32
CA LEU A 119 -1.65 9.95 10.00
C LEU A 119 -0.57 10.14 8.93
N ASP A 120 -0.81 9.58 7.75
CA ASP A 120 0.16 9.61 6.66
C ASP A 120 0.32 11.03 6.09
N PHE A 121 -0.78 11.80 5.97
CA PHE A 121 -0.71 13.18 5.46
C PHE A 121 -1.71 14.13 6.12
N LEU A 122 -1.29 15.39 6.23
CA LEU A 122 -2.17 16.55 6.29
C LEU A 122 -2.09 17.26 4.93
N LEU A 123 -3.25 17.46 4.31
CA LEU A 123 -3.39 18.20 3.06
C LEU A 123 -4.14 19.51 3.29
N THR A 124 -3.91 20.47 2.40
CA THR A 124 -4.57 21.78 2.37
C THR A 124 -5.02 22.14 0.97
N ASP A 125 -6.15 22.84 0.85
CA ASP A 125 -6.53 23.50 -0.41
C ASP A 125 -6.13 24.98 -0.39
N GLU A 126 -6.40 25.70 -1.49
CA GLU A 126 -6.04 27.12 -1.65
C GLU A 126 -6.70 28.06 -0.62
N TYR A 127 -7.74 27.59 0.09
CA TYR A 127 -8.46 28.33 1.12
C TYR A 127 -8.09 27.85 2.53
N GLU A 128 -6.96 27.14 2.69
CA GLU A 128 -6.47 26.61 3.97
C GLU A 128 -7.41 25.57 4.61
N ASN A 129 -8.33 24.96 3.83
CA ASN A 129 -9.16 23.88 4.36
C ASN A 129 -8.32 22.62 4.50
N LYS A 130 -8.34 22.04 5.70
CA LYS A 130 -7.56 20.84 6.03
C LYS A 130 -8.27 19.56 5.64
N MET A 131 -7.49 18.61 5.13
CA MET A 131 -7.87 17.22 4.88
C MET A 131 -6.86 16.29 5.54
N TYR A 132 -7.33 15.44 6.44
CA TYR A 132 -6.51 14.46 7.14
C TYR A 132 -6.59 13.12 6.41
N LEU A 133 -5.45 12.64 5.90
CA LEU A 133 -5.42 11.50 4.99
C LEU A 133 -4.57 10.35 5.55
N GLU A 134 -5.12 9.14 5.45
CA GLU A 134 -4.42 7.89 5.70
C GLU A 134 -4.27 7.09 4.40
N VAL A 135 -3.17 6.35 4.26
CA VAL A 135 -2.86 5.46 3.13
C VAL A 135 -2.84 4.00 3.60
N LYS A 136 -3.39 3.11 2.78
CA LYS A 136 -3.39 1.66 2.99
C LYS A 136 -3.03 0.98 1.67
N GLY A 137 -2.18 -0.05 1.73
CA GLY A 137 -1.87 -0.89 0.57
C GLY A 137 -2.77 -2.12 0.54
N CYS A 138 -3.32 -2.44 -0.63
CA CYS A 138 -4.17 -3.60 -0.88
C CYS A 138 -3.55 -4.46 -1.98
N THR A 139 -2.98 -5.59 -1.58
CA THR A 139 -2.33 -6.58 -2.47
C THR A 139 -3.18 -7.83 -2.67
N LEU A 140 -4.18 -8.08 -1.81
CA LEU A 140 -5.08 -9.22 -1.91
C LEU A 140 -6.16 -8.97 -2.97
N GLN A 141 -6.27 -9.90 -3.92
CA GLN A 141 -7.31 -9.94 -4.93
C GLN A 141 -7.90 -11.35 -5.04
N ILE A 142 -9.22 -11.42 -5.16
CA ILE A 142 -9.94 -12.64 -5.52
C ILE A 142 -10.71 -12.36 -6.80
N ASN A 143 -10.35 -13.06 -7.89
CA ASN A 143 -10.84 -12.77 -9.24
C ASN A 143 -10.50 -11.33 -9.65
N LYS A 144 -11.49 -10.43 -9.72
CA LYS A 144 -11.31 -8.99 -10.01
C LYS A 144 -11.72 -8.09 -8.84
N LEU A 145 -11.90 -8.69 -7.66
CA LEU A 145 -12.29 -8.00 -6.44
C LEU A 145 -11.07 -7.86 -5.53
N ALA A 146 -10.60 -6.62 -5.36
CA ALA A 146 -9.60 -6.29 -4.37
C ALA A 146 -10.23 -6.30 -2.96
N LYS A 147 -9.51 -6.86 -1.98
CA LYS A 147 -9.99 -6.97 -0.60
C LYS A 147 -8.92 -6.52 0.39
N PHE A 148 -9.30 -5.69 1.35
CA PHE A 148 -8.40 -5.27 2.43
C PHE A 148 -9.09 -5.38 3.81
N PRO A 149 -8.40 -5.86 4.86
CA PRO A 149 -7.01 -6.30 4.88
C PRO A 149 -6.81 -7.79 4.54
N ASP A 150 -5.56 -8.21 4.33
CA ASP A 150 -5.14 -9.61 4.17
C ASP A 150 -4.77 -10.29 5.51
N ALA A 151 -4.68 -9.51 6.58
CA ALA A 151 -4.53 -9.95 7.96
C ALA A 151 -5.23 -8.98 8.94
N PRO A 152 -5.69 -9.43 10.12
CA PRO A 152 -6.31 -8.55 11.11
C PRO A 152 -5.43 -7.34 11.47
N THR A 153 -6.04 -6.14 11.53
CA THR A 153 -5.34 -4.86 11.66
C THR A 153 -5.99 -3.92 12.68
N LYS A 154 -5.69 -4.14 13.97
CA LYS A 154 -6.11 -3.23 15.06
C LYS A 154 -5.66 -1.78 14.83
N ARG A 155 -4.48 -1.59 14.24
CA ARG A 155 -3.96 -0.25 13.91
C ARG A 155 -4.81 0.42 12.83
N GLY A 156 -5.17 -0.30 11.77
CA GLY A 156 -6.07 0.23 10.73
C GLY A 156 -7.42 0.64 11.31
N THR A 157 -8.01 -0.19 12.18
CA THR A 157 -9.27 0.12 12.87
C THR A 157 -9.14 1.37 13.75
N LYS A 158 -8.05 1.51 14.52
CA LYS A 158 -7.79 2.72 15.31
C LYS A 158 -7.74 3.97 14.42
N HIS A 159 -7.03 3.90 13.29
CA HIS A 159 -6.87 5.03 12.39
C HIS A 159 -8.20 5.43 11.73
N LEU A 160 -9.03 4.47 11.29
CA LEU A 160 -10.36 4.78 10.77
C LEU A 160 -11.27 5.47 11.80
N ASN A 161 -11.22 5.03 13.06
CA ASN A 161 -11.96 5.72 14.13
C ASN A 161 -11.46 7.15 14.37
N GLU A 162 -10.15 7.41 14.23
CA GLU A 162 -9.61 8.77 14.27
C GLU A 162 -10.16 9.62 13.11
N LEU A 163 -10.18 9.09 11.88
CA LEU A 163 -10.75 9.79 10.73
C LEU A 163 -12.25 10.12 10.91
N ILE A 164 -13.02 9.20 11.48
CA ILE A 164 -14.42 9.44 11.88
C ILE A 164 -14.52 10.58 12.89
N ASN A 165 -13.66 10.57 13.92
CA ASN A 165 -13.65 11.62 14.93
C ASN A 165 -13.30 12.98 14.32
N ILE A 166 -12.40 13.04 13.35
CA ILE A 166 -12.06 14.26 12.62
C ILE A 166 -13.29 14.80 11.87
N ARG A 167 -14.02 13.95 11.12
CA ARG A 167 -15.27 14.36 10.44
C ARG A 167 -16.30 14.92 11.41
N LYS A 168 -16.49 14.25 12.56
CA LYS A 168 -17.44 14.69 13.59
C LYS A 168 -17.08 16.03 14.21
N ASN A 169 -15.80 16.41 14.21
CA ASN A 169 -15.32 17.70 14.68
C ASN A 169 -15.13 18.71 13.54
N HIS A 170 -15.88 18.57 12.44
CA HIS A 170 -15.91 19.46 11.28
C HIS A 170 -14.62 19.53 10.44
N GLY A 171 -13.66 18.60 10.61
CA GLY A 171 -12.51 18.46 9.71
C GLY A 171 -12.83 17.56 8.52
N ASN A 172 -12.15 17.74 7.38
CA ASN A 172 -12.21 16.76 6.29
C ASN A 172 -11.26 15.61 6.56
N SER A 173 -11.66 14.38 6.24
CA SER A 173 -10.77 13.24 6.38
C SER A 173 -11.04 12.20 5.32
N ALA A 174 -9.98 11.50 4.94
CA ALA A 174 -10.00 10.54 3.86
C ALA A 174 -9.09 9.35 4.15
N VAL A 175 -9.36 8.25 3.45
CA VAL A 175 -8.44 7.12 3.34
C VAL A 175 -8.26 6.73 1.88
N VAL A 176 -7.02 6.67 1.43
CA VAL A 176 -6.64 6.09 0.14
C VAL A 176 -6.25 4.63 0.34
N ILE A 177 -6.98 3.74 -0.32
CA ILE A 177 -6.63 2.33 -0.43
C ILE A 177 -5.95 2.14 -1.79
N LEU A 178 -4.62 2.05 -1.81
CA LEU A 178 -3.85 1.76 -3.02
C LEU A 178 -4.04 0.30 -3.41
N ILE A 179 -4.64 0.07 -4.57
CA ILE A 179 -4.90 -1.27 -5.10
C ILE A 179 -3.81 -1.59 -6.11
N LEU A 180 -2.98 -2.58 -5.78
CA LEU A 180 -1.72 -2.88 -6.47
C LEU A 180 -1.80 -4.16 -7.33
N HIS A 181 -3.01 -4.47 -7.79
CA HIS A 181 -3.28 -5.63 -8.64
C HIS A 181 -3.98 -5.17 -9.92
N ASN A 182 -3.29 -5.27 -11.06
CA ASN A 182 -3.69 -4.66 -12.33
C ASN A 182 -5.07 -5.08 -12.86
N LYS A 183 -5.58 -6.23 -12.41
CA LYS A 183 -6.86 -6.81 -12.87
C LYS A 183 -8.02 -6.49 -11.93
N ALA A 184 -7.80 -5.69 -10.89
CA ALA A 184 -8.84 -5.30 -9.97
C ALA A 184 -9.82 -4.34 -10.64
N GLU A 185 -11.10 -4.66 -10.55
CA GLU A 185 -12.19 -3.83 -11.08
C GLU A 185 -13.06 -3.24 -9.98
N THR A 186 -13.06 -3.83 -8.79
CA THR A 186 -13.86 -3.39 -7.64
C THR A 186 -13.09 -3.59 -6.33
N PHE A 187 -13.51 -2.90 -5.28
CA PHE A 187 -12.94 -3.02 -3.95
C PHE A 187 -14.01 -3.26 -2.88
N MET A 188 -13.73 -4.14 -1.92
CA MET A 188 -14.56 -4.38 -0.75
C MET A 188 -13.69 -4.61 0.49
N PRO A 189 -14.07 -4.12 1.69
CA PRO A 189 -13.38 -4.53 2.89
C PRO A 189 -13.51 -6.06 3.13
N ASN A 190 -12.46 -6.66 3.67
CA ASN A 190 -12.36 -8.10 3.82
C ASN A 190 -13.00 -8.59 5.13
N TYR A 191 -14.33 -8.67 5.15
CA TYR A 191 -15.10 -9.13 6.31
C TYR A 191 -14.67 -10.50 6.84
N ASP A 192 -14.19 -11.40 5.96
CA ASP A 192 -13.78 -12.76 6.36
C ASP A 192 -12.49 -12.76 7.17
N THR A 193 -11.62 -11.76 6.94
CA THR A 193 -10.31 -11.65 7.60
C THR A 193 -10.35 -10.72 8.79
N ASP A 194 -11.03 -9.59 8.69
CA ASP A 194 -11.17 -8.63 9.78
C ASP A 194 -12.57 -7.97 9.74
N PRO A 195 -13.56 -8.59 10.40
CA PRO A 195 -14.90 -8.01 10.53
C PRO A 195 -14.90 -6.65 11.24
N GLU A 196 -14.00 -6.44 12.20
CA GLU A 196 -13.93 -5.20 12.99
C GLU A 196 -13.48 -4.03 12.12
N PHE A 197 -12.37 -4.20 11.39
CA PHE A 197 -11.91 -3.22 10.40
C PHE A 197 -12.99 -2.95 9.35
N SER A 198 -13.59 -4.01 8.81
CA SER A 198 -14.58 -3.90 7.73
C SER A 198 -15.82 -3.13 8.14
N ASN A 199 -16.36 -3.41 9.33
CA ASN A 199 -17.46 -2.65 9.91
C ASN A 199 -17.06 -1.21 10.23
N THR A 200 -15.81 -0.97 10.63
CA THR A 200 -15.31 0.39 10.89
C THR A 200 -15.15 1.19 9.60
N LEU A 201 -14.73 0.58 8.49
CA LEU A 201 -14.66 1.23 7.19
C LEU A 201 -16.05 1.62 6.69
N LYS A 202 -17.05 0.74 6.87
CA LYS A 202 -18.46 1.07 6.60
C LYS A 202 -18.92 2.26 7.45
N LYS A 203 -18.66 2.23 8.76
CA LYS A 203 -18.97 3.37 9.64
C LYS A 203 -18.27 4.66 9.21
N ALA A 204 -17.03 4.57 8.73
CA ALA A 204 -16.28 5.71 8.22
C ALA A 204 -17.00 6.34 7.02
N TYR A 205 -17.40 5.52 6.06
CA TYR A 205 -18.21 5.93 4.91
C TYR A 205 -19.51 6.62 5.36
N GLU A 206 -20.27 5.99 6.27
CA GLU A 206 -21.53 6.53 6.81
C GLU A 206 -21.35 7.85 7.58
N ASN A 207 -20.15 8.13 8.09
CA ASN A 207 -19.79 9.38 8.77
C ASN A 207 -19.06 10.38 7.84
N ASN A 208 -19.18 10.19 6.52
CA ASN A 208 -18.61 11.06 5.49
C ASN A 208 -17.07 11.12 5.48
N VAL A 209 -16.38 10.10 6.00
CA VAL A 209 -14.96 9.93 5.70
C VAL A 209 -14.86 9.52 4.24
N GLU A 210 -14.07 10.23 3.46
CA GLU A 210 -13.92 9.95 2.03
C GLU A 210 -13.05 8.72 1.82
N ILE A 211 -13.51 7.78 0.99
CA ILE A 211 -12.79 6.54 0.72
C ILE A 211 -12.41 6.52 -0.75
N TYR A 212 -11.11 6.31 -0.99
CA TYR A 212 -10.50 6.29 -2.31
C TYR A 212 -9.84 4.94 -2.56
N PRO A 213 -10.60 3.93 -3.02
CA PRO A 213 -9.99 2.73 -3.58
C PRO A 213 -9.35 3.12 -4.92
N PHE A 214 -8.05 3.34 -4.93
CA PHE A 214 -7.33 3.90 -6.07
C PHE A 214 -6.45 2.84 -6.72
N HIS A 215 -6.77 2.51 -7.96
CA HIS A 215 -6.11 1.47 -8.74
C HIS A 215 -4.84 1.99 -9.39
N MET A 216 -3.79 1.19 -9.24
CA MET A 216 -2.50 1.41 -9.84
C MET A 216 -2.22 0.30 -10.85
N ILE A 217 -1.57 0.65 -11.94
CA ILE A 217 -1.05 -0.30 -12.92
C ILE A 217 0.46 -0.42 -12.73
N THR A 218 0.94 -1.65 -12.69
CA THR A 218 2.36 -1.96 -12.64
C THR A 218 2.83 -2.59 -13.95
N LYS A 219 3.99 -2.15 -14.43
CA LYS A 219 4.65 -2.66 -15.63
C LYS A 219 6.15 -2.77 -15.36
N THR A 220 6.83 -3.66 -16.07
CA THR A 220 8.29 -3.75 -16.02
C THR A 220 8.93 -3.35 -17.33
N GLU A 221 10.02 -2.59 -17.24
CA GLU A 221 10.82 -2.13 -18.38
C GLU A 221 12.27 -1.96 -17.91
N ASN A 222 13.23 -2.58 -18.60
CA ASN A 222 14.68 -2.40 -18.37
C ASN A 222 15.09 -2.48 -16.88
N ASP A 223 14.80 -3.61 -16.22
CA ASP A 223 15.09 -3.82 -14.79
C ASP A 223 14.45 -2.78 -13.86
N SER A 224 13.36 -2.16 -14.30
CA SER A 224 12.58 -1.22 -13.51
C SER A 224 11.14 -1.66 -13.37
N LEU A 225 10.53 -1.31 -12.25
CA LEU A 225 9.08 -1.37 -12.02
C LEU A 225 8.51 0.03 -12.19
N ILE A 226 7.61 0.19 -13.15
CA ILE A 226 6.83 1.40 -13.39
C ILE A 226 5.48 1.23 -12.72
N ILE A 227 5.04 2.26 -12.00
CA ILE A 227 3.79 2.31 -11.26
C ILE A 227 3.06 3.57 -11.67
N GLU A 228 1.89 3.40 -12.28
CA GLU A 228 1.07 4.44 -12.90
C GLU A 228 -0.33 4.46 -12.30
N ALA A 229 -0.91 5.65 -12.18
CA ALA A 229 -2.33 5.79 -11.85
C ALA A 229 -3.19 5.16 -12.95
N ASP A 230 -4.29 4.52 -12.57
CA ASP A 230 -5.36 4.16 -13.51
C ASP A 230 -6.63 4.92 -13.18
N LYS A 231 -7.29 4.54 -12.08
CA LYS A 231 -8.60 5.12 -11.72
C LYS A 231 -9.04 4.79 -10.31
N LYS A 232 -10.07 5.49 -9.83
CA LYS A 232 -10.83 5.11 -8.65
C LYS A 232 -11.74 3.90 -8.96
N LEU A 233 -11.65 2.83 -8.17
CA LEU A 233 -12.53 1.68 -8.31
C LEU A 233 -13.84 1.88 -7.51
N PRO A 234 -14.95 1.27 -7.96
CA PRO A 234 -16.17 1.17 -7.18
C PRO A 234 -15.93 0.51 -5.81
N LEU A 235 -16.40 1.16 -4.75
CA LEU A 235 -16.44 0.64 -3.39
C LEU A 235 -17.74 -0.14 -3.17
N ILE A 236 -17.61 -1.39 -2.72
CA ILE A 236 -18.72 -2.24 -2.30
C ILE A 236 -18.71 -2.33 -0.78
N LEU A 237 -19.82 -1.97 -0.15
CA LEU A 237 -20.06 -2.15 1.29
C LEU A 237 -21.26 -3.09 1.48
N LYS A 238 -21.15 -4.02 2.43
CA LYS A 238 -22.26 -4.88 2.86
C LYS A 238 -23.10 -4.19 3.92
#